data_AF-A0A955BJ77-F1
#
_entry.id   AF-A0A955BJ77-F1
#
_cell.length_a   1.000
_cell.length_b   1.000
_cell.length_c   1.000
_cell.angle_alpha   90.00
_cell.angle_beta   90.00
_cell.angle_gamma   90.00
#
_symmetry.space_group_name_H-M   'P 1'
#
loop_
_entity.id
_entity.type
_entity.pdbx_description
1 polymer ?
#
loop_
_entity_poly.entity_id
_entity_poly.type
_entity_poly.pdbx_seq_one_letter_code
_entity_poly.pdbx_strand_id
1 'polypeptide(L)'
;QRYDVNQGWSKFRLKQMIEAFVEGGANFLTAIGVPLQLGVSLVAVLVACFAATTLDTATRLQRYVIQELAGSLKITPLTNKYAATGLAVGLGGLVAMLPGPAGPGSGGLILWPLFGAVNQLLAGLAFMVTAFYLWRRNKPVFFILIPMTVMLIMPAWAMLWQMFNPESGWLMQKNYLLVGFGAVVLALQAWMVVEGLLLFPRVRGILEQRLPPLNRQQVPNDLPALTSDGG
;
A
#
# COMPACT_ATOMS: atom_id res chain seq x y z
N GLN A 1 23.53 -31.34 -3.43
CA GLN A 1 22.73 -30.56 -4.38
C GLN A 1 21.63 -29.83 -3.61
N ARG A 2 21.81 -28.53 -3.31
CA ARG A 2 20.84 -27.74 -2.50
C ARG A 2 19.78 -27.02 -3.34
N TYR A 3 20.07 -26.77 -4.62
CA TYR A 3 19.15 -26.17 -5.59
C TYR A 3 19.26 -26.91 -6.92
N ASP A 4 18.12 -27.27 -7.48
CA ASP A 4 18.03 -27.82 -8.83
C ASP A 4 17.90 -26.63 -9.80
N VAL A 5 19.04 -26.23 -10.36
CA VAL A 5 19.14 -25.11 -11.33
C VAL A 5 18.36 -25.38 -12.62
N ASN A 6 17.87 -26.60 -12.84
CA ASN A 6 17.04 -26.97 -13.98
C ASN A 6 15.53 -26.82 -13.70
N GLN A 7 15.13 -26.44 -12.48
CA GLN A 7 13.72 -26.17 -12.20
C GLN A 7 13.32 -24.77 -12.68
N GLY A 8 12.22 -24.71 -13.43
CA GLY A 8 11.65 -23.45 -13.90
C GLY A 8 11.26 -22.53 -12.73
N TRP A 9 11.44 -21.22 -12.94
CA TRP A 9 11.21 -20.14 -11.98
C TRP A 9 9.85 -20.20 -11.26
N SER A 10 8.83 -20.80 -11.88
CA SER A 10 7.48 -20.95 -11.31
C SER A 10 7.38 -21.95 -10.15
N LYS A 11 8.39 -22.79 -9.91
CA LYS A 11 8.38 -23.82 -8.85
C LYS A 11 9.06 -23.40 -7.54
N PHE A 12 9.77 -22.27 -7.54
CA PHE A 12 10.47 -21.78 -6.36
C PHE A 12 9.49 -21.29 -5.30
N ARG A 13 9.65 -21.77 -4.06
CA ARG A 13 8.83 -21.36 -2.91
C ARG A 13 9.53 -20.28 -2.09
N LEU A 14 8.76 -19.57 -1.26
CA LEU A 14 9.25 -18.46 -0.42
C LEU A 14 10.51 -18.81 0.38
N LYS A 15 10.53 -19.99 1.02
CA LYS A 15 11.69 -20.46 1.80
C LYS A 15 12.96 -20.55 0.94
N GLN A 16 12.85 -21.12 -0.25
CA GLN A 16 13.97 -21.26 -1.19
C GLN A 16 14.46 -19.90 -1.69
N MET A 17 13.55 -18.96 -1.94
CA MET A 17 13.91 -17.60 -2.36
C MET A 17 14.67 -16.84 -1.26
N ILE A 18 14.20 -16.94 -0.01
CA ILE A 18 14.87 -16.30 1.13
C ILE A 18 16.23 -16.95 1.37
N GLU A 19 16.32 -18.27 1.35
CA GLU A 19 17.58 -19.00 1.53
C GLU A 19 18.60 -18.61 0.45
N ALA A 20 18.19 -18.57 -0.83
CA ALA A 20 19.06 -18.14 -1.93
C ALA A 20 19.53 -16.68 -1.78
N PHE A 21 18.65 -15.78 -1.34
CA PHE A 21 19.00 -14.38 -1.06
C PHE A 21 20.01 -14.26 0.10
N VAL A 22 19.78 -15.00 1.19
CA VAL A 22 20.67 -15.01 2.36
C VAL A 22 22.03 -15.58 2.00
N GLU A 23 22.08 -16.69 1.24
CA GLU A 23 23.32 -17.31 0.79
C GLU A 23 24.08 -16.41 -0.18
N GLY A 24 23.39 -15.79 -1.14
CA GLY A 24 23.98 -14.81 -2.05
C GLY A 24 24.58 -13.59 -1.33
N GLY A 25 23.83 -13.03 -0.37
CA GLY A 25 24.31 -11.93 0.46
C GLY A 25 25.49 -12.32 1.35
N ALA A 26 25.48 -13.52 1.92
CA ALA A 26 26.57 -14.02 2.76
C ALA A 26 27.86 -14.25 1.94
N ASN A 27 27.74 -14.75 0.71
CA ASN A 27 28.87 -14.90 -0.20
C ASN A 27 29.47 -13.53 -0.59
N PHE A 28 28.63 -12.52 -0.79
CA PHE A 28 29.10 -11.14 -1.00
C PHE A 28 29.88 -10.61 0.22
N LEU A 29 29.36 -10.82 1.43
CA LEU A 29 30.06 -10.43 2.67
C LEU A 29 31.38 -11.19 2.86
N THR A 30 31.46 -12.43 2.38
CA THR A 30 32.69 -13.22 2.41
C THR A 30 33.76 -12.64 1.48
N ALA A 31 33.37 -12.10 0.33
CA ALA A 31 34.30 -11.45 -0.60
C ALA A 31 34.97 -10.20 -0.01
N ILE A 32 34.34 -9.54 0.97
CA ILE A 32 34.88 -8.36 1.68
C ILE A 32 35.56 -8.72 3.02
N GLY A 33 35.77 -10.01 3.30
CA GLY A 33 36.54 -10.49 4.46
C GLY A 33 35.72 -10.89 5.69
N VAL A 34 34.38 -10.92 5.61
CA VAL A 34 33.53 -11.39 6.73
C VAL A 34 33.43 -12.93 6.70
N PRO A 35 33.60 -13.65 7.82
CA PRO A 35 33.41 -15.09 7.86
C PRO A 35 32.00 -15.50 7.39
N LEU A 36 31.89 -16.49 6.51
CA LEU A 36 30.63 -16.92 5.88
C LEU A 36 29.51 -17.16 6.90
N GLN A 37 29.84 -17.80 8.03
CA GLN A 37 28.86 -18.10 9.08
C GLN A 37 28.28 -16.84 9.73
N LEU A 38 29.10 -15.80 9.93
CA LEU A 38 28.64 -14.49 10.39
C LEU A 38 27.85 -13.77 9.28
N GLY A 39 28.28 -13.88 8.03
CA GLY A 39 27.58 -13.31 6.87
C GLY A 39 26.14 -13.83 6.74
N VAL A 40 25.93 -15.15 6.87
CA VAL A 40 24.59 -15.77 6.84
C VAL A 40 23.71 -15.23 7.96
N SER A 41 24.23 -15.17 9.19
CA SER A 41 23.47 -14.66 10.34
C SER A 41 23.10 -13.17 10.17
N LEU A 42 24.03 -12.34 9.70
CA LEU A 42 23.79 -10.91 9.48
C LEU A 42 22.71 -10.68 8.43
N VAL A 43 22.79 -11.35 7.27
CA VAL A 43 21.81 -11.19 6.20
C VAL A 43 20.44 -11.77 6.60
N ALA A 44 20.41 -12.89 7.33
CA ALA A 44 19.16 -13.46 7.85
C ALA A 44 18.46 -12.50 8.83
N VAL A 45 19.20 -11.89 9.77
CA VAL A 45 18.66 -10.89 10.69
C VAL A 45 18.19 -9.65 9.93
N LEU A 46 18.95 -9.19 8.93
CA LEU A 46 18.57 -8.05 8.10
C LEU A 46 17.21 -8.29 7.41
N VAL A 47 17.01 -9.47 6.79
CA VAL A 47 15.74 -9.83 6.14
C VAL A 47 14.61 -9.89 7.16
N ALA A 48 14.84 -10.51 8.32
CA ALA A 48 13.84 -10.58 9.38
C ALA A 48 13.46 -9.20 9.94
N CYS A 49 14.44 -8.33 10.17
CA CYS A 49 14.22 -6.95 10.64
C CYS A 49 13.51 -6.08 9.60
N PHE A 50 13.84 -6.23 8.32
CA PHE A 50 13.14 -5.56 7.23
C PHE A 50 11.67 -5.97 7.16
N ALA A 51 11.40 -7.28 7.26
CA ALA A 51 10.05 -7.81 7.30
C ALA A 51 9.28 -7.30 8.53
N ALA A 52 9.89 -7.31 9.72
CA ALA A 52 9.29 -6.81 10.95
C ALA A 52 8.96 -5.31 10.88
N THR A 53 9.86 -4.50 10.32
CA THR A 53 9.67 -3.04 10.16
C THR A 53 8.53 -2.74 9.18
N THR A 54 8.47 -3.50 8.07
CA THR A 54 7.40 -3.38 7.09
C THR A 54 6.05 -3.79 7.70
N LEU A 55 6.03 -4.86 8.50
CA LEU A 55 4.82 -5.33 9.19
C LEU A 55 4.31 -4.33 10.23
N ASP A 56 5.19 -3.73 11.04
CA ASP A 56 4.80 -2.67 11.99
C ASP A 56 4.19 -1.47 11.25
N THR A 57 4.84 -1.03 10.18
CA THR A 57 4.37 0.09 9.36
C THR A 57 3.00 -0.22 8.72
N ALA A 58 2.84 -1.42 8.14
CA ALA A 58 1.59 -1.85 7.53
C ALA A 58 0.45 -1.93 8.55
N THR A 59 0.71 -2.53 9.73
CA THR A 59 -0.28 -2.63 10.82
C THR A 59 -0.73 -1.25 11.30
N ARG A 60 0.22 -0.31 11.39
CA ARG A 60 -0.04 1.08 11.77
C ARG A 60 -0.91 1.81 10.75
N LEU A 61 -0.58 1.69 9.46
CA LEU A 61 -1.36 2.28 8.37
C LEU A 61 -2.77 1.70 8.31
N GLN A 62 -2.91 0.38 8.42
CA GLN A 62 -4.21 -0.29 8.45
C GLN A 62 -5.06 0.18 9.63
N ARG A 63 -4.46 0.37 10.81
CA ARG A 63 -5.14 0.95 11.97
C ARG A 63 -5.66 2.36 11.66
N TYR A 64 -4.87 3.22 11.02
CA TYR A 64 -5.33 4.56 10.66
C TYR A 64 -6.52 4.50 9.71
N VAL A 65 -6.49 3.65 8.69
CA VAL A 65 -7.63 3.45 7.78
C VAL A 65 -8.88 2.98 8.53
N ILE A 66 -8.74 2.03 9.48
CA ILE A 66 -9.86 1.55 10.30
C ILE A 66 -10.43 2.68 11.16
N GLN A 67 -9.58 3.50 11.78
CA GLN A 67 -10.01 4.61 12.64
C GLN A 67 -10.75 5.69 11.84
N GLU A 68 -10.25 6.05 10.66
CA GLU A 68 -10.89 7.01 9.76
C GLU A 68 -12.26 6.50 9.27
N LEU A 69 -12.35 5.21 8.91
CA LEU A 69 -13.60 4.59 8.50
C LEU A 69 -14.60 4.51 9.66
N ALA A 70 -14.15 4.12 10.86
CA ALA A 70 -14.97 4.07 12.06
C ALA A 70 -15.49 5.44 12.47
N GLY A 71 -14.67 6.49 12.35
CA GLY A 71 -15.08 7.88 12.57
C GLY A 71 -16.14 8.33 11.57
N SER A 72 -15.95 8.02 10.28
CA SER A 72 -16.90 8.34 9.22
C SER A 72 -18.24 7.62 9.37
N LEU A 73 -18.21 6.36 9.82
CA LEU A 73 -19.41 5.52 10.07
C LEU A 73 -19.99 5.69 11.48
N LYS A 74 -19.42 6.56 12.33
CA LYS A 74 -19.80 6.78 13.73
C LYS A 74 -19.80 5.50 14.60
N ILE A 75 -18.87 4.58 14.34
CA ILE A 75 -18.68 3.35 15.11
C ILE A 75 -17.68 3.62 16.25
N THR A 76 -18.19 4.15 17.38
CA THR A 76 -17.42 4.54 18.57
C THR A 76 -16.40 3.50 19.09
N PRO A 77 -16.68 2.18 19.14
CA PRO A 77 -15.71 1.22 19.69
C PRO A 77 -14.46 1.04 18.82
N LEU A 78 -14.54 1.25 17.51
CA LEU A 78 -13.41 1.08 16.59
C LEU A 78 -12.54 2.34 16.46
N THR A 79 -12.92 3.44 17.11
CA THR A 79 -12.08 4.64 17.21
C THR A 79 -10.91 4.44 18.19
N ASN A 80 -11.05 3.50 19.15
CA ASN A 80 -10.00 3.21 20.12
C ASN A 80 -8.80 2.51 19.46
N LYS A 81 -7.58 3.03 19.73
CA LYS A 81 -6.31 2.52 19.21
C LYS A 81 -6.15 1.01 19.42
N TYR A 82 -6.53 0.49 20.59
CA TYR A 82 -6.32 -0.92 20.91
C TYR A 82 -7.29 -1.84 20.15
N ALA A 83 -8.57 -1.46 20.06
CA ALA A 83 -9.57 -2.20 19.30
C ALA A 83 -9.24 -2.19 17.79
N ALA A 84 -8.87 -1.02 17.25
CA ALA A 84 -8.49 -0.88 15.85
C ALA A 84 -7.20 -1.67 15.51
N THR A 85 -6.22 -1.70 16.42
CA THR A 85 -5.01 -2.52 16.23
C THR A 85 -5.32 -4.01 16.30
N GLY A 86 -6.12 -4.44 17.28
CA GLY A 86 -6.55 -5.83 17.39
C GLY A 86 -7.31 -6.31 16.15
N LEU A 87 -8.18 -5.47 15.60
CA LEU A 87 -8.87 -5.74 14.34
C LEU A 87 -7.90 -5.80 13.16
N ALA A 88 -6.96 -4.85 13.05
CA ALA A 88 -5.97 -4.83 11.97
C ALA A 88 -5.13 -6.12 11.95
N VAL A 89 -4.54 -6.47 13.10
CA VAL A 89 -3.71 -7.67 13.26
C VAL A 89 -4.55 -8.94 13.11
N GLY A 90 -5.78 -8.95 13.65
CA GLY A 90 -6.69 -10.07 13.53
C GLY A 90 -7.06 -10.37 12.08
N LEU A 91 -7.45 -9.35 11.31
CA LEU A 91 -7.76 -9.51 9.88
C LEU A 91 -6.55 -9.95 9.08
N GLY A 92 -5.38 -9.33 9.30
CA GLY A 92 -4.13 -9.72 8.64
C GLY A 92 -3.72 -11.16 8.96
N GLY A 93 -3.83 -11.55 10.23
CA GLY A 93 -3.54 -12.90 10.71
C GLY A 93 -4.51 -13.94 10.15
N LEU A 94 -5.81 -13.64 10.10
CA LEU A 94 -6.81 -14.52 9.50
C LEU A 94 -6.48 -14.80 8.02
N VAL A 95 -6.20 -13.75 7.25
CA VAL A 95 -5.82 -13.91 5.83
C VAL A 95 -4.51 -14.68 5.68
N ALA A 96 -3.52 -14.45 6.55
CA ALA A 96 -2.27 -15.20 6.53
C ALA A 96 -2.47 -16.69 6.84
N MET A 97 -3.36 -17.03 7.77
CA MET A 97 -3.64 -18.41 8.18
C MET A 97 -4.50 -19.19 7.19
N LEU A 98 -5.20 -18.53 6.26
CA LEU A 98 -5.94 -19.21 5.20
C LEU A 98 -5.01 -20.10 4.35
N PRO A 99 -5.45 -21.32 3.97
CA PRO A 99 -4.69 -22.16 3.06
C PRO A 99 -4.65 -21.52 1.67
N GLY A 100 -3.47 -21.07 1.26
CA GLY A 100 -3.24 -20.51 -0.06
C GLY A 100 -2.66 -21.53 -1.04
N PRO A 101 -2.31 -21.07 -2.27
CA PRO A 101 -1.79 -21.93 -3.33
C PRO A 101 -0.51 -22.70 -2.96
N ALA A 102 0.24 -22.23 -1.96
CA ALA A 102 1.51 -22.83 -1.53
C ALA A 102 1.41 -23.63 -0.21
N GLY A 103 0.22 -23.80 0.35
CA GLY A 103 -0.05 -24.51 1.61
C GLY A 103 -0.54 -23.62 2.76
N PRO A 104 -0.63 -24.16 4.00
CA PRO A 104 -1.03 -23.39 5.17
C PRO A 104 -0.03 -22.24 5.43
N GLY A 105 -0.54 -21.05 5.74
CA GLY A 105 0.28 -19.84 5.92
C GLY A 105 0.54 -19.05 4.63
N SER A 106 -0.02 -19.46 3.49
CA SER A 106 0.15 -18.79 2.19
C SER A 106 -1.07 -18.01 1.70
N GLY A 107 -2.06 -17.77 2.58
CA GLY A 107 -3.31 -17.12 2.20
C GLY A 107 -3.13 -15.69 1.65
N GLY A 108 -2.07 -14.99 2.05
CA GLY A 108 -1.70 -13.69 1.45
C GLY A 108 -1.41 -13.75 -0.05
N LEU A 109 -0.91 -14.90 -0.56
CA LEU A 109 -0.64 -15.09 -1.99
C LEU A 109 -1.93 -15.15 -2.82
N ILE A 110 -3.07 -15.46 -2.19
CA ILE A 110 -4.38 -15.46 -2.87
C ILE A 110 -4.69 -14.05 -3.37
N LEU A 111 -4.44 -13.02 -2.55
CA LEU A 111 -4.75 -11.63 -2.85
C LEU A 111 -3.69 -10.92 -3.69
N TRP A 112 -2.56 -11.59 -3.96
CA TRP A 112 -1.43 -11.02 -4.73
C TRP A 112 -1.84 -10.38 -6.07
N PRO A 113 -2.74 -10.98 -6.88
CA PRO A 113 -3.15 -10.37 -8.15
C PRO A 113 -3.83 -9.00 -8.00
N LEU A 114 -4.45 -8.69 -6.85
CA LEU A 114 -5.07 -7.38 -6.61
C LEU A 114 -4.05 -6.32 -6.26
N PHE A 115 -2.86 -6.69 -5.76
CA PHE A 115 -1.85 -5.74 -5.31
C PHE A 115 -1.45 -4.76 -6.42
N GLY A 116 -1.19 -5.27 -7.62
CA GLY A 116 -0.85 -4.43 -8.78
C GLY A 116 -1.99 -3.47 -9.16
N ALA A 117 -3.23 -3.96 -9.18
CA ALA A 117 -4.39 -3.15 -9.53
C ALA A 117 -4.65 -2.04 -8.50
N VAL A 118 -4.65 -2.36 -7.20
CA VAL A 118 -4.87 -1.39 -6.12
C VAL A 118 -3.78 -0.31 -6.09
N ASN A 119 -2.52 -0.67 -6.36
CA ASN A 119 -1.43 0.31 -6.43
C ASN A 119 -1.61 1.30 -7.58
N GLN A 120 -2.06 0.83 -8.74
CA GLN A 120 -2.39 1.69 -9.87
C GLN A 120 -3.59 2.61 -9.56
N LEU A 121 -4.59 2.11 -8.83
CA LEU A 121 -5.71 2.93 -8.36
C LEU A 121 -5.28 4.01 -7.35
N LEU A 122 -4.37 3.69 -6.44
CA LEU A 122 -3.79 4.68 -5.52
C LEU A 122 -3.03 5.78 -6.29
N ALA A 123 -2.28 5.40 -7.33
CA ALA A 123 -1.66 6.36 -8.23
C ALA A 123 -2.70 7.21 -8.98
N GLY A 124 -3.79 6.59 -9.47
CA GLY A 124 -4.92 7.28 -10.08
C GLY A 124 -5.57 8.31 -9.15
N LEU A 125 -5.79 7.95 -7.88
CA LEU A 125 -6.29 8.87 -6.86
C LEU A 125 -5.32 10.03 -6.61
N ALA A 126 -4.01 9.77 -6.51
CA ALA A 126 -3.00 10.82 -6.35
C ALA A 126 -3.00 11.81 -7.52
N PHE A 127 -3.10 11.32 -8.76
CA PHE A 127 -3.23 12.17 -9.94
C PHE A 127 -4.55 12.95 -9.94
N MET A 128 -5.66 12.34 -9.51
CA MET A 128 -6.94 13.03 -9.39
C MET A 128 -6.88 14.18 -8.39
N VAL A 129 -6.32 13.96 -7.19
CA VAL A 129 -6.11 15.02 -6.19
C VAL A 129 -5.22 16.13 -6.75
N THR A 130 -4.15 15.78 -7.47
CA THR A 130 -3.26 16.77 -8.11
C THR A 130 -3.97 17.55 -9.21
N ALA A 131 -4.81 16.90 -10.02
CA ALA A 131 -5.62 17.53 -11.05
C ALA A 131 -6.60 18.54 -10.43
N PHE A 132 -7.29 18.16 -9.34
CA PHE A 132 -8.15 19.07 -8.58
C PHE A 132 -7.38 20.26 -8.01
N TYR A 133 -6.19 20.02 -7.45
CA TYR A 133 -5.35 21.09 -6.91
C TYR A 133 -4.98 22.12 -7.99
N LEU A 134 -4.53 21.68 -9.16
CA LEU A 134 -4.18 22.57 -10.27
C LEU A 134 -5.40 23.27 -10.87
N TRP A 135 -6.51 22.55 -11.01
CA TRP A 135 -7.78 23.09 -11.48
C TRP A 135 -8.28 24.23 -10.59
N ARG A 136 -8.22 24.03 -9.27
CA ARG A 136 -8.56 25.04 -8.25
C ARG A 136 -7.72 26.31 -8.37
N ARG A 137 -6.46 26.18 -8.79
CA ARG A 137 -5.50 27.29 -9.01
C ARG A 137 -5.52 27.86 -10.43
N ASN A 138 -6.45 27.41 -11.27
CA ASN A 138 -6.56 27.82 -12.68
C ASN A 138 -5.25 27.59 -13.47
N LYS A 139 -4.51 26.52 -13.13
CA LYS A 139 -3.30 26.06 -13.82
C LYS A 139 -3.64 25.01 -14.88
N PRO A 140 -2.83 24.83 -15.93
CA PRO A 140 -3.08 23.81 -16.94
C PRO A 140 -3.10 22.41 -16.32
N VAL A 141 -4.14 21.62 -16.57
CA VAL A 141 -4.32 20.26 -16.02
C VAL A 141 -4.10 19.15 -17.05
N PHE A 142 -4.06 19.48 -18.34
CA PHE A 142 -4.11 18.53 -19.45
C PHE A 142 -3.03 17.42 -19.36
N PHE A 143 -1.81 17.78 -18.97
CA PHE A 143 -0.69 16.84 -18.89
C PHE A 143 -0.83 15.80 -17.77
N ILE A 144 -1.66 16.05 -16.75
CA ILE A 144 -1.96 15.08 -15.67
C ILE A 144 -3.20 14.25 -15.99
N LEU A 145 -4.16 14.79 -16.76
CA LEU A 145 -5.39 14.07 -17.08
C LEU A 145 -5.14 12.79 -17.90
N ILE A 146 -4.12 12.79 -18.76
CA ILE A 146 -3.74 11.62 -19.56
C ILE A 146 -3.27 10.47 -18.64
N PRO A 147 -2.20 10.61 -17.83
CA PRO A 147 -1.76 9.54 -16.94
C PRO A 147 -2.82 9.18 -15.88
N MET A 148 -3.62 10.14 -15.41
CA MET A 148 -4.75 9.88 -14.52
C MET A 148 -5.76 8.93 -15.14
N THR A 149 -6.21 9.21 -16.37
CA THR A 149 -7.21 8.39 -17.06
C THR A 149 -6.69 6.98 -17.31
N VAL A 150 -5.44 6.83 -17.72
CA VAL A 150 -4.81 5.52 -17.93
C VAL A 150 -4.75 4.72 -16.63
N MET A 151 -4.28 5.34 -15.52
CA MET A 151 -4.16 4.68 -14.22
C MET A 151 -5.51 4.33 -13.59
N LEU A 152 -6.60 4.98 -14.00
CA LEU A 152 -7.96 4.63 -13.57
C LEU A 152 -8.55 3.53 -14.46
N ILE A 153 -8.42 3.60 -15.78
CA ILE A 153 -9.08 2.64 -16.68
C ILE A 153 -8.37 1.28 -16.71
N MET A 154 -7.03 1.26 -16.76
CA MET A 154 -6.25 0.03 -16.92
C MET A 154 -6.50 -1.01 -15.81
N PRO A 155 -6.54 -0.66 -14.51
CA PRO A 155 -6.84 -1.62 -13.46
C PRO A 155 -8.26 -2.17 -13.54
N ALA A 156 -9.24 -1.32 -13.88
CA ALA A 156 -10.63 -1.76 -14.03
C ALA A 156 -10.75 -2.78 -15.15
N TRP A 157 -10.14 -2.49 -16.31
CA TRP A 157 -10.08 -3.41 -17.43
C TRP A 157 -9.41 -4.74 -17.05
N ALA A 158 -8.23 -4.67 -16.42
CA ALA A 158 -7.47 -5.86 -16.02
C ALA A 158 -8.22 -6.71 -14.98
N MET A 159 -8.90 -6.10 -14.01
CA MET A 159 -9.70 -6.81 -13.02
C MET A 159 -10.93 -7.45 -13.63
N LEU A 160 -11.67 -6.75 -14.50
CA LEU A 160 -12.80 -7.33 -15.22
C LEU A 160 -12.38 -8.52 -16.09
N TRP A 161 -11.25 -8.38 -16.79
CA TRP A 161 -10.67 -9.49 -17.55
C TRP A 161 -10.34 -10.67 -16.64
N GLN A 162 -9.61 -10.47 -15.54
CA GLN A 162 -9.29 -11.55 -14.61
C GLN A 162 -10.50 -12.16 -13.89
N MET A 163 -11.59 -11.43 -13.72
CA MET A 163 -12.81 -11.97 -13.11
C MET A 163 -13.55 -12.87 -14.09
N PHE A 164 -13.73 -12.43 -15.34
CA PHE A 164 -14.64 -13.05 -16.31
C PHE A 164 -13.97 -13.86 -17.42
N ASN A 165 -12.63 -13.90 -17.51
CA ASN A 165 -11.95 -14.66 -18.55
C ASN A 165 -12.36 -16.16 -18.52
N PRO A 166 -12.81 -16.76 -19.64
CA PRO A 166 -13.31 -18.13 -19.66
C PRO A 166 -12.26 -19.18 -19.28
N GLU A 167 -10.99 -18.97 -19.64
CA GLU A 167 -9.93 -19.97 -19.44
C GLU A 167 -9.25 -19.87 -18.07
N SER A 168 -9.10 -18.65 -17.54
CA SER A 168 -8.30 -18.38 -16.34
C SER A 168 -8.99 -17.46 -15.32
N GLY A 169 -10.29 -17.22 -15.48
CA GLY A 169 -11.02 -16.28 -14.64
C GLY A 169 -11.19 -16.77 -13.21
N TRP A 170 -11.16 -15.86 -12.24
CA TRP A 170 -11.30 -16.18 -10.81
C TRP A 170 -12.64 -16.84 -10.47
N LEU A 171 -13.70 -16.48 -11.21
CA LEU A 171 -15.02 -17.09 -11.10
C LEU A 171 -14.98 -18.58 -11.49
N MET A 172 -14.27 -18.91 -12.57
CA MET A 172 -14.15 -20.30 -13.05
C MET A 172 -13.24 -21.14 -12.14
N GLN A 173 -12.22 -20.52 -11.54
CA GLN A 173 -11.34 -21.14 -10.56
C GLN A 173 -11.95 -21.25 -9.15
N LYS A 174 -13.23 -20.87 -8.97
CA LYS A 174 -13.95 -20.86 -7.67
C LYS A 174 -13.24 -20.05 -6.58
N ASN A 175 -12.44 -19.05 -6.95
CA ASN A 175 -11.76 -18.19 -6.00
C ASN A 175 -12.67 -17.01 -5.59
N TYR A 176 -13.73 -17.32 -4.85
CA TYR A 176 -14.76 -16.35 -4.46
C TYR A 176 -14.23 -15.20 -3.60
N LEU A 177 -13.18 -15.44 -2.81
CA LEU A 177 -12.54 -14.39 -2.01
C LEU A 177 -11.97 -13.30 -2.92
N LEU A 178 -11.26 -13.69 -3.98
CA LEU A 178 -10.62 -12.77 -4.91
C LEU A 178 -11.65 -12.00 -5.75
N VAL A 179 -12.70 -12.69 -6.20
CA VAL A 179 -13.86 -12.08 -6.89
C VAL A 179 -14.55 -11.06 -5.98
N GLY A 180 -14.77 -11.40 -4.71
CA GLY A 180 -15.41 -10.51 -3.74
C GLY A 180 -14.62 -9.23 -3.51
N PHE A 181 -13.33 -9.34 -3.17
CA PHE A 181 -12.46 -8.17 -3.01
C PHE A 181 -12.32 -7.36 -4.30
N GLY A 182 -12.18 -8.02 -5.46
CA GLY A 182 -12.08 -7.36 -6.76
C GLY A 182 -13.35 -6.57 -7.10
N ALA A 183 -14.53 -7.15 -6.85
CA ALA A 183 -15.81 -6.48 -7.06
C ALA A 183 -15.98 -5.24 -6.15
N VAL A 184 -15.59 -5.35 -4.87
CA VAL A 184 -15.63 -4.22 -3.93
C VAL A 184 -14.70 -3.09 -4.40
N VAL A 185 -13.47 -3.43 -4.81
CA VAL A 185 -12.50 -2.44 -5.32
C VAL A 185 -13.03 -1.77 -6.59
N LEU A 186 -13.60 -2.53 -7.53
CA LEU A 186 -14.23 -1.98 -8.74
C LEU A 186 -15.40 -1.05 -8.42
N ALA A 187 -16.26 -1.41 -7.45
CA ALA A 187 -17.37 -0.58 -7.04
C ALA A 187 -16.89 0.74 -6.42
N LEU A 188 -15.91 0.68 -5.52
CA LEU A 188 -15.29 1.87 -4.92
C LEU A 188 -14.59 2.75 -5.96
N GLN A 189 -13.92 2.13 -6.93
CA GLN A 189 -13.30 2.84 -8.04
C GLN A 189 -14.35 3.57 -8.88
N ALA A 190 -15.43 2.90 -9.27
CA ALA A 190 -16.50 3.51 -10.06
C ALA A 190 -17.14 4.68 -9.30
N TRP A 191 -17.42 4.49 -8.01
CA TRP A 191 -17.90 5.55 -7.13
C TRP A 191 -16.95 6.76 -7.11
N MET A 192 -15.66 6.53 -6.88
CA MET A 192 -14.63 7.57 -6.85
C MET A 192 -14.54 8.35 -8.17
N VAL A 193 -14.62 7.65 -9.31
CA VAL A 193 -14.58 8.29 -10.64
C VAL A 193 -15.83 9.16 -10.85
N VAL A 194 -17.01 8.66 -10.46
CA VAL A 194 -18.26 9.42 -10.56
C VAL A 194 -18.20 10.69 -9.70
N GLU A 195 -17.82 10.59 -8.43
CA GLU A 195 -17.65 11.74 -7.53
C GLU A 195 -16.61 12.73 -8.08
N GLY A 196 -15.49 12.22 -8.58
CA GLY A 196 -14.45 13.03 -9.22
C GLY A 196 -14.99 13.85 -10.38
N LEU A 197 -15.73 13.22 -11.29
CA LEU A 197 -16.32 13.91 -12.45
C LEU A 197 -17.39 14.94 -12.07
N LEU A 198 -18.23 14.64 -11.06
CA LEU A 198 -19.27 15.54 -10.57
C LEU A 198 -18.69 16.78 -9.85
N LEU A 199 -17.58 16.61 -9.14
CA LEU A 199 -16.91 17.69 -8.42
C LEU A 199 -16.01 18.53 -9.33
N PHE A 200 -15.41 17.95 -10.37
CA PHE A 200 -14.48 18.65 -11.27
C PHE A 200 -14.96 20.04 -11.75
N PRO A 201 -16.20 20.21 -12.27
CA PRO A 201 -16.67 21.53 -12.70
C PRO A 201 -16.95 22.50 -11.54
N ARG A 202 -17.26 22.00 -10.33
CA ARG A 202 -17.71 22.82 -9.19
C ARG A 202 -16.58 23.45 -8.39
N VAL A 203 -15.36 22.91 -8.48
CA VAL A 203 -14.23 23.30 -7.61
C VAL A 203 -13.38 24.43 -8.21
N ARG A 204 -13.71 24.91 -9.41
CA ARG A 204 -12.96 25.96 -10.08
C ARG A 204 -13.03 27.29 -9.31
N GLY A 205 -11.89 27.82 -8.88
CA GLY A 205 -11.77 29.16 -8.30
C GLY A 205 -12.05 29.30 -6.79
N ILE A 206 -12.41 28.22 -6.10
CA ILE A 206 -12.45 28.22 -4.63
C ILE A 206 -10.97 28.31 -4.19
N LEU A 207 -10.54 29.28 -3.39
CA LEU A 207 -9.17 29.29 -2.82
C LEU A 207 -9.25 28.94 -1.33
N GLU A 208 -8.15 28.46 -0.74
CA GLU A 208 -8.11 28.25 0.71
C GLU A 208 -8.18 29.61 1.41
N GLN A 209 -8.93 29.71 2.50
CA GLN A 209 -8.86 30.87 3.38
C GLN A 209 -7.41 31.01 3.82
N ARG A 210 -6.76 32.12 3.46
CA ARG A 210 -5.42 32.42 3.96
C ARG A 210 -5.51 32.50 5.48
N LEU A 211 -4.71 31.70 6.18
CA LEU A 211 -4.55 31.83 7.62
C LEU A 211 -4.28 33.30 7.94
N PRO A 212 -4.92 33.87 8.99
CA PRO A 212 -4.58 35.21 9.46
C PRO A 212 -3.06 35.33 9.61
N PRO A 213 -2.45 36.46 9.24
CA PRO A 213 -1.01 36.65 9.46
C PRO A 213 -0.72 36.39 10.94
N LEU A 214 0.28 35.54 11.21
CA LEU A 214 0.74 35.23 12.56
C LEU A 214 1.00 36.55 13.28
N ASN A 215 0.15 36.90 14.25
CA ASN A 215 0.40 38.07 15.08
C ASN A 215 1.62 37.75 15.93
N ARG A 216 2.77 38.37 15.63
CA ARG A 216 4.05 38.15 16.33
C ARG A 216 3.96 38.42 17.85
N GLN A 217 2.86 39.03 18.31
CA GLN A 217 2.53 39.28 19.72
C GLN A 217 1.88 38.09 20.46
N GLN A 218 1.49 37.01 19.75
CA GLN A 218 0.90 35.80 20.36
C GLN A 218 1.93 34.69 20.64
N VAL A 219 3.22 34.96 20.43
CA VAL A 219 4.30 34.07 20.88
C VAL A 219 4.46 34.31 22.39
N PRO A 220 4.20 33.32 23.26
CA PRO A 220 4.47 33.47 24.68
C PRO A 220 5.94 33.84 24.89
N ASN A 221 6.22 34.83 25.74
CA ASN A 221 7.59 35.24 26.12
C ASN A 221 8.38 34.12 26.82
N ASP A 222 7.76 32.97 27.04
CA ASP A 222 8.29 31.83 27.79
C ASP A 222 9.01 30.81 26.89
N LEU A 223 9.06 31.05 25.57
CA LEU A 223 9.94 30.29 24.70
C LEU A 223 11.37 30.83 24.87
N PRO A 224 12.34 30.00 25.32
CA PRO A 224 13.71 30.44 25.42
C PRO A 224 14.14 30.96 24.05
N ALA A 225 14.58 32.22 24.01
CA ALA A 225 15.23 32.76 22.84
C ALA A 225 16.32 31.77 22.45
N LEU A 226 16.19 31.15 21.28
CA LEU A 226 17.34 30.55 20.63
C LEU A 226 18.22 31.73 20.25
N THR A 227 19.08 32.10 21.20
CA THR A 227 20.03 33.17 21.07
C THR A 227 20.86 32.87 19.82
N SER A 228 20.76 33.78 18.87
CA SER A 228 21.73 33.90 17.79
C SER A 228 23.02 34.43 18.41
N ASP A 229 23.82 33.55 19.01
CA ASP A 229 25.23 33.83 19.30
C ASP A 229 26.07 32.82 18.53
N GLY A 230 26.54 33.28 17.38
CA GLY A 230 27.47 32.61 16.49
C GLY A 230 28.05 33.67 15.56
N GLY A 231 28.93 34.49 16.14
CA GLY A 231 29.84 35.34 15.38
C GLY A 231 30.89 34.53 14.64
#